data_AF-A0A0A2VEG8-F1
#
_entry.id   AF-A0A0A2VEG8-F1
#
_cell.length_a   1.000
_cell.length_b   1.000
_cell.length_c   1.000
_cell.angle_alpha   90.00
_cell.angle_beta   90.00
_cell.angle_gamma   90.00
#
_symmetry.space_group_name_H-M   'P 1'
#
loop_
_entity.id
_entity.type
_entity.pdbx_description
1 polymer ?
#
loop_
_entity_poly.entity_id
_entity_poly.type
_entity_poly.pdbx_seq_one_letter_code
_entity_poly.pdbx_strand_id
1 'polypeptide(L)'
;MRAAIAASSRGTEEALYEDYYDLQHQMLAALRPRVVGHFDLVRLLSEDPARDVRQWTGVWERVRRNLRLAAEQGAWLECNSAALRKGLAEPYPCRVIAEEWLRLGGKFTLSDDSHGIGHVATNYLGAVKYLQSLGVEHVWTFRRRPHPWASDQGRASLEDVAVPLSEIRAQFEPVAKQ
;
A
#
# COMPACT_ATOMS: atom_id res chain seq x y z
N MET A 1 15.30 11.82 9.22
CA MET A 1 16.15 10.97 8.37
C MET A 1 17.57 10.80 8.93
N ARG A 2 18.38 11.86 9.11
CA ARG A 2 19.77 11.74 9.61
C ARG A 2 19.97 10.88 10.87
N ALA A 3 19.15 11.06 11.90
CA ALA A 3 19.23 10.24 13.11
C ALA A 3 18.91 8.75 12.85
N ALA A 4 17.96 8.46 11.96
CA ALA A 4 17.62 7.10 11.57
C ALA A 4 18.73 6.46 10.72
N ILE A 5 19.34 7.25 9.82
CA ILE A 5 20.53 6.82 9.06
C ILE A 5 21.67 6.50 10.02
N ALA A 6 21.97 7.37 10.98
CA ALA A 6 23.04 7.13 11.95
C ALA A 6 22.80 5.89 12.83
N ALA A 7 21.52 5.54 13.06
CA ALA A 7 21.12 4.35 13.80
C ALA A 7 21.02 3.08 12.93
N SER A 8 21.15 3.19 11.60
CA SER A 8 21.11 2.04 10.70
C SER A 8 22.39 1.21 10.81
N SER A 9 22.32 -0.06 10.41
CA SER A 9 23.40 -1.05 10.56
C SER A 9 24.75 -0.61 9.98
N ARG A 10 24.76 0.26 8.97
CA ARG A 10 26.00 0.81 8.37
C ARG A 10 26.05 2.34 8.31
N GLY A 11 25.13 3.06 8.94
CA GLY A 11 25.15 4.52 8.93
C GLY A 11 24.80 5.15 7.57
N THR A 12 24.18 4.41 6.66
CA THR A 12 23.79 4.88 5.31
C THR A 12 22.28 4.77 5.09
N GLU A 13 21.78 5.52 4.10
CA GLU A 13 20.37 5.44 3.69
C GLU A 13 20.03 4.06 3.09
N GLU A 14 20.94 3.47 2.31
CA GLU A 14 20.78 2.09 1.81
C GLU A 14 20.63 1.09 2.97
N ALA A 15 21.47 1.20 4.00
CA ALA A 15 21.36 0.34 5.18
C ALA A 15 20.06 0.58 5.96
N LEU A 16 19.57 1.82 6.03
CA LEU A 16 18.27 2.10 6.64
C LEU A 16 17.13 1.42 5.89
N TYR A 17 17.18 1.39 4.56
CA TYR A 17 16.20 0.64 3.75
C TYR A 17 16.29 -0.86 3.99
N GLU A 18 17.50 -1.42 4.05
CA GLU A 18 17.69 -2.83 4.38
C GLU A 18 17.12 -3.19 5.74
N ASP A 19 17.46 -2.41 6.77
CA ASP A 19 16.96 -2.59 8.14
C ASP A 19 15.43 -2.48 8.19
N TYR A 20 14.85 -1.51 7.48
CA TYR A 20 13.40 -1.36 7.37
C TYR A 20 12.73 -2.60 6.76
N TYR A 21 13.26 -3.14 5.67
CA TYR A 21 12.69 -4.35 5.05
C TYR A 21 12.99 -5.62 5.85
N ASP A 22 14.08 -5.69 6.62
CA ASP A 22 14.33 -6.79 7.56
C ASP A 22 13.34 -6.77 8.73
N LEU A 23 13.05 -5.60 9.30
CA LEU A 23 12.01 -5.43 10.32
C LEU A 23 10.62 -5.75 9.76
N GLN A 24 10.31 -5.29 8.56
CA GLN A 24 9.05 -5.63 7.90
C GLN A 24 8.92 -7.15 7.67
N HIS A 25 9.99 -7.84 7.27
CA HIS A 25 9.97 -9.30 7.10
C HIS A 25 9.66 -10.02 8.41
N GLN A 26 10.31 -9.61 9.51
CA GLN A 26 10.06 -10.17 10.84
C GLN A 26 8.59 -9.98 11.24
N MET A 27 8.04 -8.79 10.98
CA MET A 27 6.62 -8.49 11.23
C MET A 27 5.69 -9.37 10.39
N LEU A 28 5.95 -9.50 9.08
CA LEU A 28 5.14 -10.36 8.19
C LEU A 28 5.17 -11.83 8.63
N ALA A 29 6.35 -12.34 9.02
CA ALA A 29 6.50 -13.72 9.49
C ALA A 29 5.75 -13.96 10.81
N ALA A 30 5.82 -13.00 11.74
CA ALA A 30 5.21 -13.14 13.07
C ALA A 30 3.68 -12.95 13.06
N LEU A 31 3.20 -11.93 12.35
CA LEU A 31 1.79 -11.49 12.43
C LEU A 31 0.91 -12.05 11.32
N ARG A 32 1.49 -12.40 10.17
CA ARG A 32 0.77 -12.90 8.98
C ARG A 32 -0.45 -12.01 8.62
N PRO A 33 -0.27 -10.70 8.46
CA PRO A 33 -1.39 -9.78 8.33
C PRO A 33 -2.16 -10.00 7.02
N ARG A 34 -3.47 -9.72 7.02
CA ARG A 34 -4.31 -9.76 5.81
C ARG A 34 -4.01 -8.61 4.85
N VAL A 35 -3.53 -7.49 5.37
CA VAL A 35 -3.16 -6.28 4.60
C VAL A 35 -1.81 -5.77 5.10
N VAL A 36 -0.91 -5.48 4.18
CA VAL A 36 0.38 -4.82 4.46
C VAL A 36 0.27 -3.34 4.10
N GLY A 37 0.26 -2.49 5.13
CA GLY A 37 0.18 -1.03 4.98
C GLY A 37 1.44 -0.43 4.38
N HIS A 38 1.28 0.66 3.62
CA HIS A 38 2.31 1.56 3.05
C HIS A 38 3.71 0.90 2.98
N PHE A 39 3.82 -0.08 2.09
CA PHE A 39 4.90 -1.07 2.07
C PHE A 39 6.31 -0.45 2.07
N ASP A 40 6.51 0.65 1.37
CA ASP A 40 7.77 1.36 1.19
C ASP A 40 7.81 2.73 1.89
N LEU A 41 7.13 2.86 3.04
CA LEU A 41 7.06 4.09 3.85
C LEU A 41 8.43 4.72 4.12
N VAL A 42 9.50 3.92 4.20
CA VAL A 42 10.89 4.39 4.38
C VAL A 42 11.29 5.48 3.38
N ARG A 43 10.67 5.52 2.18
CA ARG A 43 10.97 6.54 1.17
C ARG A 43 10.45 7.94 1.50
N LEU A 44 9.49 8.07 2.42
CA LEU A 44 8.86 9.35 2.75
C LEU A 44 9.88 10.43 3.13
N LEU A 45 10.91 10.05 3.87
CA LEU A 45 11.94 10.95 4.37
C LEU A 45 13.27 10.77 3.64
N SER A 46 13.28 10.03 2.52
CA SER A 46 14.47 9.80 1.70
C SER A 46 15.03 11.11 1.17
N GLU A 47 16.36 11.19 1.03
CA GLU A 47 17.01 12.30 0.32
C GLU A 47 16.60 12.33 -1.16
N ASP A 48 16.33 11.15 -1.73
CA ASP A 48 15.74 10.99 -3.06
C ASP A 48 14.58 9.98 -2.99
N PRO A 49 13.34 10.43 -2.75
CA PRO A 49 12.16 9.56 -2.70
C PRO A 49 11.78 8.92 -4.04
N ALA A 50 12.30 9.45 -5.15
CA ALA A 50 12.03 8.97 -6.51
C ALA A 50 13.08 7.96 -7.00
N ARG A 51 14.14 7.73 -6.22
CA ARG A 51 15.20 6.76 -6.53
C ARG A 51 14.63 5.41 -6.90
N ASP A 52 15.18 4.84 -7.97
CA ASP A 52 14.95 3.44 -8.29
C ASP A 52 15.68 2.54 -7.29
N VAL A 53 14.95 2.01 -6.31
CA VAL A 53 15.48 1.13 -5.26
C VAL A 53 16.09 -0.16 -5.80
N ARG A 54 15.85 -0.53 -7.07
CA ARG A 54 16.49 -1.67 -7.72
C ARG A 54 18.00 -1.49 -7.89
N GLN A 55 18.49 -0.26 -7.86
CA GLN A 55 19.93 0.05 -7.91
C GLN A 55 20.66 -0.45 -6.66
N TRP A 56 19.96 -0.56 -5.52
CA TRP A 56 20.47 -1.15 -4.30
C TRP A 56 20.11 -2.63 -4.25
N THR A 57 21.04 -3.48 -4.69
CA THR A 57 20.80 -4.93 -4.84
C THR A 57 20.30 -5.54 -3.52
N GLY A 58 20.95 -5.22 -2.39
CA GLY A 58 20.57 -5.74 -1.08
C GLY A 58 19.19 -5.27 -0.59
N VAL A 59 18.77 -4.06 -0.95
CA VAL A 59 17.42 -3.55 -0.69
C VAL A 59 16.39 -4.26 -1.57
N TRP A 60 16.67 -4.38 -2.87
CA TRP A 60 15.74 -4.99 -3.81
C TRP A 60 15.50 -6.48 -3.55
N GLU A 61 16.52 -7.22 -3.13
CA GLU A 61 16.37 -8.60 -2.70
C GLU A 61 15.43 -8.73 -1.50
N ARG A 62 15.53 -7.83 -0.52
CA ARG A 62 14.64 -7.80 0.65
C ARG A 62 13.21 -7.39 0.30
N VAL A 63 13.04 -6.41 -0.59
CA VAL A 63 11.73 -6.06 -1.16
C VAL A 63 11.07 -7.30 -1.77
N ARG A 64 11.76 -7.99 -2.69
CA ARG A 64 11.22 -9.19 -3.34
C ARG A 64 10.94 -10.32 -2.36
N ARG A 65 11.82 -10.55 -1.37
CA ARG A 65 11.60 -11.52 -0.29
C ARG A 65 10.29 -11.24 0.44
N ASN A 66 10.08 -9.99 0.84
CA ASN A 66 8.91 -9.59 1.62
C ASN A 66 7.61 -9.67 0.78
N LEU A 67 7.66 -9.25 -0.49
CA LEU A 67 6.53 -9.37 -1.41
C LEU A 67 6.14 -10.84 -1.61
N ARG A 68 7.10 -11.74 -1.82
CA ARG A 68 6.81 -13.18 -1.95
C ARG A 68 6.16 -13.74 -0.68
N LEU A 69 6.70 -13.43 0.49
CA LEU A 69 6.12 -13.88 1.75
C LEU A 69 4.67 -13.37 1.92
N ALA A 70 4.42 -12.09 1.62
CA ALA A 70 3.07 -11.53 1.67
C ALA A 70 2.11 -12.23 0.69
N ALA A 71 2.55 -12.53 -0.53
CA ALA A 71 1.77 -13.29 -1.52
C ALA A 71 1.47 -14.72 -1.05
N GLU A 72 2.46 -15.44 -0.54
CA GLU A 72 2.32 -16.79 0.02
C GLU A 72 1.34 -16.82 1.20
N GLN A 73 1.28 -15.75 1.99
CA GLN A 73 0.33 -15.60 3.09
C GLN A 73 -1.08 -15.20 2.64
N GLY A 74 -1.27 -14.89 1.36
CA GLY A 74 -2.54 -14.40 0.82
C GLY A 74 -2.89 -12.97 1.26
N ALA A 75 -1.89 -12.18 1.64
CA ALA A 75 -2.07 -10.79 2.03
C ALA A 75 -2.33 -9.88 0.82
N TRP A 76 -2.91 -8.71 1.08
CA TRP A 76 -3.03 -7.62 0.10
C TRP A 76 -2.01 -6.53 0.43
N LEU A 77 -1.59 -5.77 -0.58
CA LEU A 77 -0.88 -4.52 -0.33
C LEU A 77 -1.86 -3.35 -0.27
N GLU A 78 -1.59 -2.40 0.61
CA GLU A 78 -2.26 -1.11 0.62
C GLU A 78 -1.74 -0.23 -0.53
N CYS A 79 -2.65 0.27 -1.37
CA CYS A 79 -2.45 1.45 -2.20
C CYS A 79 -2.87 2.69 -1.39
N ASN A 80 -1.89 3.44 -0.90
CA ASN A 80 -2.11 4.51 0.05
C ASN A 80 -1.92 5.89 -0.59
N SER A 81 -3.01 6.66 -0.71
CA SER A 81 -3.01 7.99 -1.34
C SER A 81 -2.36 9.08 -0.47
N ALA A 82 -2.06 8.82 0.80
CA ALA A 82 -1.45 9.82 1.68
C ALA A 82 -0.04 10.22 1.24
N ALA A 83 0.67 9.35 0.51
CA ALA A 83 1.95 9.68 -0.13
C ALA A 83 1.83 10.96 -0.99
N LEU A 84 0.73 11.09 -1.72
CA LEU A 84 0.46 12.23 -2.61
C LEU A 84 0.23 13.52 -1.80
N ARG A 85 -0.49 13.45 -0.67
CA ARG A 85 -0.62 14.61 0.25
C ARG A 85 0.73 15.01 0.84
N LYS A 86 1.61 14.04 1.07
CA LYS A 86 2.96 14.23 1.63
C LYS A 86 3.98 14.69 0.57
N GLY A 87 3.55 14.97 -0.67
CA GLY A 87 4.39 15.54 -1.74
C GLY A 87 5.11 14.49 -2.60
N LEU A 88 4.84 13.21 -2.42
CA LEU A 88 5.39 12.17 -3.29
C LEU A 88 4.63 12.11 -4.62
N ALA A 89 5.33 11.76 -5.69
CA ALA A 89 4.74 11.68 -7.04
C ALA A 89 3.76 10.50 -7.22
N GLU A 90 3.92 9.45 -6.43
CA GLU A 90 3.12 8.21 -6.50
C GLU A 90 2.62 7.80 -5.12
N PRO A 91 1.46 7.10 -5.03
CA PRO A 91 1.02 6.39 -3.84
C PRO A 91 2.09 5.44 -3.27
N TYR A 92 1.87 4.95 -2.05
CA TYR A 92 2.56 3.73 -1.62
C TYR A 92 1.81 2.50 -2.16
N PRO A 93 2.49 1.43 -2.59
CA PRO A 93 3.90 1.40 -2.92
C PRO A 93 4.22 2.15 -4.22
N CYS A 94 5.47 2.58 -4.38
CA CYS A 94 5.95 3.13 -5.64
C CYS A 94 5.90 2.11 -6.79
N ARG A 95 5.94 2.60 -8.04
CA ARG A 95 5.68 1.81 -9.25
C ARG A 95 6.49 0.53 -9.34
N VAL A 96 7.81 0.59 -9.13
CA VAL A 96 8.67 -0.58 -9.32
C VAL A 96 8.32 -1.73 -8.35
N ILE A 97 7.85 -1.39 -7.15
CA ILE A 97 7.37 -2.36 -6.15
C ILE A 97 5.96 -2.85 -6.52
N ALA A 98 5.08 -1.95 -6.96
CA ALA A 98 3.72 -2.31 -7.38
C ALA A 98 3.72 -3.26 -8.59
N GLU A 99 4.59 -3.03 -9.58
CA GLU A 99 4.75 -3.91 -10.74
C GLU A 99 5.24 -5.31 -10.34
N GLU A 100 6.21 -5.40 -9.43
CA GLU A 100 6.68 -6.68 -8.91
C GLU A 100 5.58 -7.41 -8.12
N TRP A 101 4.80 -6.68 -7.33
CA TRP A 101 3.66 -7.24 -6.62
C TRP A 101 2.61 -7.83 -7.57
N LEU A 102 2.30 -7.13 -8.67
CA LEU A 102 1.37 -7.60 -9.68
C LEU A 102 1.89 -8.84 -10.43
N ARG A 103 3.20 -8.94 -10.69
CA ARG A 103 3.81 -10.17 -11.26
C ARG A 103 3.60 -11.40 -10.37
N LEU A 104 3.47 -11.21 -9.06
CA LEU A 104 3.19 -12.29 -8.10
C LEU A 104 1.69 -12.62 -7.99
N GLY A 105 0.82 -12.01 -8.82
CA GLY A 105 -0.64 -12.16 -8.71
C GLY A 105 -1.23 -11.40 -7.52
N GLY A 106 -0.49 -10.39 -7.03
CA GLY A 106 -0.82 -9.61 -5.86
C GLY A 106 -2.11 -8.80 -5.98
N LYS A 107 -2.79 -8.61 -4.85
CA LYS A 107 -4.03 -7.83 -4.72
C LYS A 107 -3.78 -6.51 -4.00
N PHE A 108 -4.52 -5.47 -4.36
CA PHE A 108 -4.49 -4.17 -3.68
C PHE A 108 -5.77 -3.89 -2.89
N THR A 109 -5.64 -3.19 -1.77
CA THR A 109 -6.72 -2.44 -1.10
C THR A 109 -6.43 -0.95 -1.17
N LEU A 110 -7.44 -0.09 -1.10
CA LEU A 110 -7.29 1.37 -1.17
C LEU A 110 -7.40 2.02 0.22
N SER A 111 -6.61 3.06 0.49
CA SER A 111 -6.57 3.79 1.76
C SER A 111 -6.07 5.23 1.57
N ASP A 112 -6.48 6.15 2.44
CA ASP A 112 -6.05 7.57 2.47
C ASP A 112 -5.25 7.97 3.73
N ASP A 113 -5.09 7.05 4.69
CA ASP A 113 -4.42 7.27 5.98
C ASP A 113 -4.85 8.61 6.64
N SER A 114 -6.16 8.81 6.71
CA SER A 114 -6.77 10.04 7.20
C SER A 114 -6.63 10.22 8.71
N HIS A 115 -5.98 11.31 9.10
CA HIS A 115 -5.87 11.76 10.48
C HIS A 115 -6.90 12.85 10.86
N GLY A 116 -7.94 13.02 10.04
CA GLY A 116 -9.00 14.01 10.25
C GLY A 116 -10.02 14.02 9.11
N ILE A 117 -11.20 14.60 9.34
CA ILE A 117 -12.32 14.60 8.38
C ILE A 117 -11.90 15.18 7.02
N GLY A 118 -11.10 16.25 7.02
CA GLY A 118 -10.62 16.89 5.79
C GLY A 118 -9.62 16.05 4.98
N HIS A 119 -9.13 14.93 5.51
CA HIS A 119 -8.24 14.02 4.80
C HIS A 119 -8.98 12.87 4.11
N VAL A 120 -10.23 12.61 4.49
CA VAL A 120 -11.01 11.49 3.97
C VAL A 120 -11.12 11.58 2.45
N ALA A 121 -10.78 10.49 1.78
CA ALA A 121 -10.74 10.30 0.34
C ALA A 121 -9.85 11.30 -0.44
N THR A 122 -8.95 12.01 0.25
CA THR A 122 -8.02 12.92 -0.43
C THR A 122 -7.10 12.14 -1.38
N ASN A 123 -6.92 12.69 -2.59
CA ASN A 123 -6.12 12.11 -3.65
C ASN A 123 -6.54 10.70 -4.13
N TYR A 124 -7.75 10.24 -3.84
CA TYR A 124 -8.26 8.95 -4.34
C TYR A 124 -8.24 8.87 -5.86
N LEU A 125 -8.63 9.94 -6.57
CA LEU A 125 -8.56 9.95 -8.03
C LEU A 125 -7.12 9.76 -8.54
N GLY A 126 -6.11 10.28 -7.82
CA GLY A 126 -4.69 10.06 -8.13
C GLY A 126 -4.29 8.60 -7.93
N ALA A 127 -4.67 8.00 -6.81
CA ALA A 127 -4.40 6.59 -6.52
C ALA A 127 -5.11 5.63 -7.50
N VAL A 128 -6.36 5.94 -7.87
CA VAL A 128 -7.12 5.19 -8.89
C VAL A 128 -6.43 5.28 -10.25
N LYS A 129 -6.06 6.48 -10.71
CA LYS A 129 -5.32 6.65 -11.98
C LYS A 129 -3.99 5.90 -11.97
N TYR A 130 -3.27 5.92 -10.85
CA TYR A 130 -2.04 5.16 -10.66
C TYR A 130 -2.28 3.65 -10.84
N LEU A 131 -3.25 3.07 -10.13
CA LEU A 131 -3.59 1.65 -10.26
C LEU A 131 -4.08 1.29 -11.68
N GLN A 132 -4.91 2.13 -12.30
CA GLN A 132 -5.35 1.94 -13.69
C GLN A 132 -4.17 1.92 -14.68
N SER A 133 -3.17 2.79 -14.48
CA SER A 133 -1.97 2.82 -15.31
C SER A 133 -1.06 1.58 -15.14
N LEU A 134 -1.30 0.77 -14.10
CA LEU A 134 -0.66 -0.52 -13.87
C LEU A 134 -1.49 -1.70 -14.41
N GLY A 135 -2.63 -1.44 -15.04
CA GLY A 135 -3.56 -2.48 -15.52
C GLY A 135 -4.42 -3.11 -14.43
N VAL A 136 -4.50 -2.50 -13.24
CA VAL A 136 -5.38 -2.98 -12.18
C VAL A 136 -6.83 -2.58 -12.50
N GLU A 137 -7.73 -3.55 -12.43
CA GLU A 137 -9.17 -3.32 -12.68
C GLU A 137 -9.98 -3.20 -11.38
N HIS A 138 -9.55 -3.90 -10.34
CA HIS A 138 -10.27 -4.03 -9.07
C HIS A 138 -9.32 -3.89 -7.88
N VAL A 139 -9.83 -3.30 -6.80
CA VAL A 139 -9.24 -3.38 -5.46
C VAL A 139 -10.11 -4.26 -4.57
N TRP A 140 -9.60 -4.64 -3.40
CA TRP A 140 -10.26 -5.53 -2.48
C TRP A 140 -10.57 -4.83 -1.16
N THR A 141 -11.69 -5.19 -0.54
CA THR A 141 -12.10 -4.71 0.79
C THR A 141 -12.74 -5.84 1.59
N PHE A 142 -12.82 -5.66 2.91
CA PHE A 142 -13.56 -6.57 3.78
C PHE A 142 -14.97 -6.07 4.00
N ARG A 143 -15.95 -6.92 3.73
CA ARG A 143 -17.35 -6.69 4.07
C ARG A 143 -17.73 -7.51 5.29
N ARG A 144 -18.17 -6.84 6.35
CA ARG A 144 -18.71 -7.51 7.54
C ARG A 144 -20.12 -8.03 7.28
N ARG A 145 -20.40 -9.26 7.71
CA ARG A 145 -21.75 -9.85 7.78
C ARG A 145 -22.04 -10.32 9.21
N PRO A 146 -23.24 -10.10 9.77
CA PRO A 146 -24.27 -9.21 9.24
C PRO A 146 -23.77 -7.74 9.25
N HIS A 147 -24.51 -6.84 8.59
CA HIS A 147 -24.17 -5.41 8.60
C HIS A 147 -24.07 -4.92 10.06
N PRO A 148 -23.12 -4.05 10.45
CA PRO A 148 -23.01 -3.52 11.82
C PRO A 148 -24.31 -2.93 12.41
N TRP A 149 -25.22 -2.48 11.54
CA TRP A 149 -26.53 -1.90 11.90
C TRP A 149 -27.71 -2.83 11.64
N ALA A 150 -27.47 -4.11 11.33
CA ALA A 150 -28.54 -5.10 11.24
C ALA A 150 -29.09 -5.43 12.63
N SER A 151 -30.39 -5.66 12.73
CA SER A 151 -31.07 -6.06 13.97
C SER A 151 -30.72 -7.47 14.43
N ASP A 152 -30.31 -8.34 13.50
CA ASP A 152 -29.92 -9.72 13.77
C ASP A 152 -28.47 -9.81 14.29
N GLN A 153 -28.30 -10.42 15.47
CA GLN A 153 -27.01 -10.55 16.18
C GLN A 153 -26.32 -11.90 15.91
N GLY A 154 -26.43 -12.41 14.69
CA GLY A 154 -25.65 -13.56 14.24
C GLY A 154 -24.14 -13.34 14.39
N ARG A 155 -23.39 -14.45 14.44
CA ARG A 155 -21.91 -14.42 14.52
C ARG A 155 -21.34 -13.63 13.34
N ALA A 156 -20.47 -12.68 13.64
CA ALA A 156 -19.84 -11.86 12.60
C ALA A 156 -18.85 -12.67 11.75
N SER A 157 -18.87 -12.43 10.44
CA SER A 157 -17.90 -12.91 9.47
C SER A 157 -17.39 -11.76 8.59
N LEU A 158 -16.24 -11.99 7.95
CA LEU A 158 -15.66 -11.10 6.94
C LEU A 158 -15.68 -11.80 5.59
N GLU A 159 -16.18 -11.09 4.59
CA GLU A 159 -16.20 -11.50 3.19
C GLU A 159 -15.19 -10.63 2.43
N ASP A 160 -14.35 -11.25 1.61
CA ASP A 160 -13.45 -10.54 0.71
C ASP A 160 -14.23 -10.11 -0.53
N VAL A 161 -14.21 -8.81 -0.83
CA VAL A 161 -15.03 -8.22 -1.90
C VAL A 161 -14.14 -7.45 -2.85
N ALA A 162 -14.25 -7.77 -4.14
CA ALA A 162 -13.66 -6.96 -5.21
C ALA A 162 -14.54 -5.74 -5.50
N VAL A 163 -13.91 -4.58 -5.64
CA VAL A 163 -14.54 -3.29 -6.00
C VAL A 163 -13.88 -2.78 -7.27
N PRO A 164 -14.63 -2.58 -8.37
CA PRO A 164 -14.09 -2.02 -9.60
C PRO A 164 -13.52 -0.62 -9.39
N LEU A 165 -12.36 -0.33 -9.97
CA LEU A 165 -11.79 1.02 -9.93
C LEU A 165 -12.70 2.05 -10.62
N SER A 166 -13.50 1.64 -11.59
CA SER A 166 -14.50 2.48 -12.25
C SER A 166 -15.60 2.94 -11.30
N GLU A 167 -16.04 2.08 -10.39
CA GLU A 167 -17.05 2.41 -9.37
C GLU A 167 -16.52 3.46 -8.39
N ILE A 168 -15.26 3.30 -7.95
CA ILE A 168 -14.59 4.28 -7.08
C ILE A 168 -14.43 5.60 -7.82
N ARG A 169 -13.95 5.56 -9.06
CA ARG A 169 -13.72 6.75 -9.90
C ARG A 169 -15.00 7.57 -10.09
N ALA A 170 -16.13 6.90 -10.32
CA ALA A 170 -17.43 7.55 -10.52
C ALA A 170 -17.89 8.39 -9.32
N GLN A 171 -17.36 8.14 -8.11
CA GLN A 171 -17.66 8.95 -6.92
C GLN A 171 -16.95 10.31 -6.91
N PHE A 172 -15.92 10.50 -7.76
CA PHE A 172 -15.08 11.70 -7.78
C PHE A 172 -15.14 12.48 -9.09
N GLU A 173 -15.69 11.88 -10.15
CA GLU A 173 -15.92 12.58 -11.41
C GLU A 173 -17.27 13.30 -11.38
N PRO A 174 -17.33 14.56 -11.83
CA PRO A 174 -18.61 15.25 -11.95
C PRO A 174 -19.51 14.49 -12.91
N VAL A 175 -20.77 14.25 -12.51
CA VAL A 175 -21.80 13.75 -13.42
C VAL A 175 -21.90 14.72 -14.59
N ALA A 176 -21.69 14.23 -15.82
CA ALA A 176 -21.86 15.04 -17.01
C ALA A 176 -23.28 15.65 -16.98
N LYS A 177 -23.36 16.99 -16.99
CA LYS A 177 -24.65 17.67 -17.16
C LYS A 177 -25.18 17.29 -18.54
N GLN A 178 -26.31 16.57 -18.58
CA GLN A 178 -27.13 16.44 -19.78
C GLN A 178 -27.74 17.78 -20.16
#